data_AF-A0A5J4Z737-F1
#
_entry.id   AF-A0A5J4Z737-F1
#
_cell.length_a   1.000
_cell.length_b   1.000
_cell.length_c   1.000
_cell.angle_alpha   90.00
_cell.angle_beta   90.00
_cell.angle_gamma   90.00
#
_symmetry.space_group_name_H-M   'P 1'
#
loop_
_entity.id
_entity.type
_entity.pdbx_description
1 polymer ?
#
loop_
_entity_poly.entity_id
_entity_poly.type
_entity_poly.pdbx_seq_one_letter_code
_entity_poly.pdbx_strand_id
1 'polypeptide(L)'
;MRPLKKNWRAPASGHSVQSLRARTWRPPIAIRIAVVVSGLCFLLGSARAEATGHDVSALLSTSVNDLNEEDAQAFMKNLKTAMDVQVKEMITVRSAVEKLNVEDIEMSMKITEMERELELSSTRSQMASEELAKLNQEVVTMEKELGGLSTSVEDLEVELSTITQNLVEIEKENEEFRQRASEPLLIDVLDNSVANWGDTSRGVLRKAVKDVIPAVEDLGKTASAYRVQMTKMSRIVALAASVFLYSFTALFVYFVYTVYRKTRGRFTLSRMLFLGDLFCTLFWAIILVLYVLLLTDPMFVMQKRSPVAFFLFQIAAMGSYVVYAYLRVIAFADNMGWTNLGELLAVVVIGHHYYLRVWLPSMSDVYNENSYWMFYACYMWLFGAFMYSRVQAFAPLKQLRGQKLDMITWFRILKKRFWEDERDLDDVETLSLDEDEDDSSYSSSE
;
A
#
# COMPACT_ATOMS: atom_id res chain seq x y z
N MET A 1 -61.65 54.91 13.50
CA MET A 1 -60.70 55.11 12.38
C MET A 1 -60.57 53.79 11.60
N ARG A 2 -60.31 53.81 10.28
CA ARG A 2 -60.11 52.59 9.47
C ARG A 2 -58.66 52.50 8.98
N PRO A 3 -57.97 51.35 9.06
CA PRO A 3 -56.64 51.19 8.47
C PRO A 3 -56.73 51.06 6.94
N LEU A 4 -55.87 51.77 6.21
CA LEU A 4 -55.79 51.71 4.75
C LEU A 4 -54.92 50.53 4.30
N LYS A 5 -55.52 49.53 3.62
CA LYS A 5 -54.77 48.47 2.94
C LYS A 5 -53.98 49.06 1.76
N LYS A 6 -52.66 49.22 1.92
CA LYS A 6 -51.74 49.61 0.83
C LYS A 6 -51.42 48.41 -0.07
N ASN A 7 -52.22 48.20 -1.11
CA ASN A 7 -51.94 47.21 -2.15
C ASN A 7 -50.74 47.65 -3.02
N TRP A 8 -49.54 47.15 -2.71
CA TRP A 8 -48.39 47.23 -3.62
C TRP A 8 -48.34 46.01 -4.52
N ARG A 9 -48.65 46.17 -5.81
CA ARG A 9 -48.28 45.20 -6.86
C ARG A 9 -46.96 45.66 -7.48
N ALA A 10 -45.92 44.86 -7.36
CA ALA A 10 -44.69 45.06 -8.12
C ALA A 10 -44.92 44.63 -9.59
N PRO A 11 -44.33 45.31 -10.59
CA PRO A 11 -44.45 44.93 -11.99
C PRO A 11 -43.61 43.68 -12.29
N ALA A 12 -44.17 42.75 -13.06
CA ALA A 12 -43.43 41.59 -13.54
C ALA A 12 -42.47 41.99 -14.68
N SER A 13 -41.16 42.04 -14.39
CA SER A 13 -40.10 42.16 -15.39
C SER A 13 -39.52 40.78 -15.70
N GLY A 14 -39.88 40.23 -16.86
CA GLY A 14 -39.38 38.94 -17.32
C GLY A 14 -37.99 39.03 -17.93
N HIS A 15 -37.01 38.31 -17.38
CA HIS A 15 -35.76 38.00 -18.06
C HIS A 15 -35.51 36.50 -18.09
N SER A 16 -35.54 35.94 -19.29
CA SER A 16 -35.32 34.53 -19.60
C SER A 16 -33.84 34.16 -19.56
N VAL A 17 -33.29 33.96 -18.36
CA VAL A 17 -31.94 33.42 -18.19
C VAL A 17 -31.93 31.94 -18.59
N GLN A 18 -31.40 31.65 -19.78
CA GLN A 18 -31.19 30.28 -20.26
C GLN A 18 -30.22 29.53 -19.34
N SER A 19 -30.71 28.52 -18.63
CA SER A 19 -29.87 27.67 -17.78
C SER A 19 -29.00 26.74 -18.64
N LEU A 20 -27.70 27.08 -18.77
CA LEU A 20 -26.75 26.23 -19.48
C LEU A 20 -26.75 24.81 -18.91
N ARG A 21 -26.87 23.81 -19.79
CA ARG A 21 -26.73 22.39 -19.45
C ARG A 21 -25.36 22.15 -18.82
N ALA A 22 -25.33 21.77 -17.54
CA ALA A 22 -24.11 21.32 -16.90
C ALA A 22 -23.56 20.07 -17.61
N ARG A 23 -22.36 20.17 -18.20
CA ARG A 23 -21.66 19.04 -18.82
C ARG A 23 -21.47 17.92 -17.81
N THR A 24 -21.99 16.73 -18.11
CA THR A 24 -21.69 15.51 -17.36
C THR A 24 -20.23 15.10 -17.62
N TRP A 25 -19.39 15.22 -16.59
CA TRP A 25 -18.01 14.73 -16.65
C TRP A 25 -18.02 13.20 -16.73
N ARG A 26 -17.30 12.65 -17.71
CA ARG A 26 -16.92 11.23 -17.75
C ARG A 26 -15.51 11.07 -17.12
N PRO A 27 -15.19 9.92 -16.48
CA PRO A 27 -13.87 9.68 -15.91
C PRO A 27 -12.77 9.64 -16.99
N PRO A 28 -11.51 9.95 -16.62
CA PRO A 28 -10.43 10.20 -17.58
C PRO A 28 -9.93 8.93 -18.29
N ILE A 29 -9.39 9.15 -19.49
CA ILE A 29 -8.95 8.12 -20.46
C ILE A 29 -7.74 7.30 -19.98
N ALA A 30 -7.00 7.78 -18.98
CA ALA A 30 -5.74 7.19 -18.49
C ALA A 30 -5.79 5.66 -18.23
N ILE A 31 -6.89 5.15 -17.67
CA ILE A 31 -7.05 3.72 -17.34
C ILE A 31 -6.99 2.83 -18.59
N ARG A 32 -7.36 3.33 -19.78
CA ARG A 32 -7.37 2.55 -21.02
C ARG A 32 -6.01 2.46 -21.71
N ILE A 33 -5.09 3.40 -21.44
CA ILE A 33 -3.78 3.43 -22.09
C ILE A 33 -2.83 2.39 -21.47
N ALA A 34 -2.91 2.19 -20.15
CA ALA A 34 -2.07 1.24 -19.42
C ALA A 34 -2.20 -0.23 -19.91
N VAL A 35 -3.37 -0.62 -20.42
CA VAL A 35 -3.63 -1.99 -20.91
C VAL A 35 -2.96 -2.26 -22.26
N VAL A 36 -2.85 -1.25 -23.12
CA VAL A 36 -2.33 -1.41 -24.50
C VAL A 36 -0.81 -1.54 -24.53
N VAL A 37 -0.09 -0.82 -23.67
CA VAL A 37 1.38 -0.83 -23.62
C VAL A 37 1.94 -2.21 -23.21
N SER A 38 1.22 -2.95 -22.36
CA SER A 38 1.60 -4.29 -21.92
C SER A 38 1.70 -5.30 -23.08
N GLY A 39 0.82 -5.20 -24.07
CA GLY A 39 0.76 -6.15 -25.20
C GLY A 39 1.89 -6.01 -26.23
N LEU A 40 2.53 -4.84 -26.32
CA LEU A 40 3.51 -4.57 -27.40
C LEU A 40 4.88 -5.23 -27.16
N CYS A 41 5.23 -5.50 -25.90
CA CYS A 41 6.55 -6.03 -25.54
C CYS A 41 6.74 -7.52 -25.89
N PHE A 42 5.67 -8.25 -26.22
CA PHE A 42 5.71 -9.70 -26.50
C PHE A 42 6.04 -10.04 -27.96
N LEU A 43 6.04 -9.05 -28.87
CA LEU A 43 6.16 -9.26 -30.33
C LEU A 43 7.54 -8.95 -30.93
N LEU A 44 8.54 -8.60 -30.12
CA LEU A 44 9.91 -8.28 -30.56
C LEU A 44 10.92 -9.42 -30.30
N GLY A 45 10.44 -10.63 -30.00
CA GLY A 45 11.26 -11.78 -29.58
C GLY A 45 11.64 -12.80 -30.67
N SER A 46 11.37 -12.55 -31.96
CA SER A 46 11.42 -13.61 -32.98
C SER A 46 11.91 -13.17 -34.37
N ALA A 47 13.24 -13.01 -34.54
CA ALA A 47 13.89 -12.98 -35.87
C ALA A 47 15.43 -13.14 -35.78
N ARG A 48 16.01 -14.28 -36.22
CA ARG A 48 17.43 -14.34 -36.67
C ARG A 48 17.76 -15.59 -37.53
N ALA A 49 18.35 -15.35 -38.70
CA ALA A 49 18.85 -16.31 -39.72
C ALA A 49 19.66 -15.51 -40.80
N GLU A 50 20.47 -16.03 -41.74
CA GLU A 50 21.26 -17.28 -41.90
C GLU A 50 22.21 -17.13 -43.13
N ALA A 51 23.19 -18.05 -43.29
CA ALA A 51 23.90 -18.41 -44.56
C ALA A 51 24.76 -17.33 -45.31
N THR A 52 25.63 -17.61 -46.30
CA THR A 52 26.68 -18.64 -46.60
C THR A 52 27.70 -18.05 -47.65
N GLY A 53 28.77 -18.76 -48.07
CA GLY A 53 29.82 -18.29 -49.03
C GLY A 53 29.97 -19.13 -50.35
N HIS A 54 31.02 -18.91 -51.17
CA HIS A 54 31.32 -19.68 -52.42
C HIS A 54 32.77 -19.51 -53.03
N ASP A 55 33.01 -19.95 -54.29
CA ASP A 55 34.22 -20.71 -54.75
C ASP A 55 35.00 -20.29 -56.06
N VAL A 56 36.31 -20.63 -56.10
CA VAL A 56 37.16 -21.38 -57.10
C VAL A 56 37.35 -21.03 -58.62
N SER A 57 38.64 -21.02 -59.05
CA SER A 57 39.27 -21.38 -60.39
C SER A 57 39.28 -20.47 -61.66
N ALA A 58 40.36 -20.57 -62.49
CA ALA A 58 40.42 -20.24 -63.94
C ALA A 58 41.76 -20.60 -64.70
N LEU A 59 41.67 -21.12 -65.96
CA LEU A 59 42.63 -21.04 -67.13
C LEU A 59 44.03 -21.73 -67.02
N LEU A 60 44.89 -22.09 -68.03
CA LEU A 60 45.00 -22.26 -69.54
C LEU A 60 46.20 -23.26 -69.81
N SER A 61 46.55 -23.97 -70.92
CA SER A 61 46.27 -24.05 -72.39
C SER A 61 47.16 -23.19 -73.36
N THR A 62 47.70 -23.61 -74.54
CA THR A 62 47.86 -24.93 -75.27
C THR A 62 48.74 -24.84 -76.57
N SER A 63 49.52 -25.92 -76.91
CA SER A 63 49.94 -26.40 -78.28
C SER A 63 50.96 -25.64 -79.17
N VAL A 64 51.56 -26.33 -80.19
CA VAL A 64 51.87 -25.92 -81.61
C VAL A 64 52.74 -26.98 -82.36
N ASN A 65 52.78 -26.96 -83.72
CA ASN A 65 53.25 -28.05 -84.61
C ASN A 65 54.03 -27.56 -85.88
N ASP A 66 54.48 -28.50 -86.73
CA ASP A 66 54.91 -28.42 -88.17
C ASP A 66 56.35 -27.96 -88.57
N LEU A 67 57.02 -28.74 -89.46
CA LEU A 67 57.92 -28.29 -90.56
C LEU A 67 58.42 -29.43 -91.50
N ASN A 68 59.00 -29.06 -92.66
CA ASN A 68 59.20 -29.82 -93.94
C ASN A 68 60.08 -31.10 -93.94
N GLU A 69 59.92 -31.91 -95.01
CA GLU A 69 60.33 -33.33 -95.11
C GLU A 69 61.71 -33.66 -95.74
N GLU A 70 62.32 -32.80 -96.58
CA GLU A 70 63.62 -33.12 -97.21
C GLU A 70 64.84 -32.77 -96.33
N ASP A 71 64.82 -31.61 -95.66
CA ASP A 71 65.71 -31.39 -94.50
C ASP A 71 65.49 -32.51 -93.47
N ALA A 72 64.25 -32.99 -93.32
CA ALA A 72 63.92 -34.04 -92.38
C ALA A 72 64.66 -35.37 -92.61
N GLN A 73 65.31 -35.67 -93.74
CA GLN A 73 66.12 -36.91 -93.84
C GLN A 73 67.55 -36.75 -93.31
N ALA A 74 68.23 -35.65 -93.65
CA ALA A 74 69.54 -35.33 -93.07
C ALA A 74 69.42 -34.98 -91.58
N PHE A 75 68.36 -34.23 -91.24
CA PHE A 75 67.90 -34.02 -89.88
C PHE A 75 67.56 -35.36 -89.22
N MET A 76 66.65 -36.21 -89.73
CA MET A 76 66.33 -37.51 -89.11
C MET A 76 67.55 -38.41 -88.88
N LYS A 77 68.64 -38.31 -89.65
CA LYS A 77 69.86 -39.07 -89.31
C LYS A 77 70.60 -38.47 -88.10
N ASN A 78 70.86 -37.16 -88.11
CA ASN A 78 71.52 -36.47 -87.00
C ASN A 78 70.63 -36.42 -85.74
N LEU A 79 69.36 -36.08 -85.92
CA LEU A 79 68.25 -36.19 -84.97
C LEU A 79 68.09 -37.62 -84.48
N LYS A 80 68.28 -38.69 -85.27
CA LYS A 80 68.22 -40.05 -84.71
C LYS A 80 69.39 -40.33 -83.77
N THR A 81 70.62 -39.94 -84.11
CA THR A 81 71.74 -40.05 -83.16
C THR A 81 71.59 -39.12 -81.95
N ALA A 82 71.05 -37.91 -82.16
CA ALA A 82 70.76 -36.96 -81.09
C ALA A 82 69.54 -37.37 -80.25
N MET A 83 68.58 -38.12 -80.82
CA MET A 83 67.49 -38.79 -80.11
C MET A 83 68.01 -40.03 -79.39
N ASP A 84 68.90 -40.84 -79.95
CA ASP A 84 69.46 -41.99 -79.21
C ASP A 84 70.28 -41.50 -78.00
N VAL A 85 70.93 -40.33 -78.10
CA VAL A 85 71.53 -39.62 -76.95
C VAL A 85 70.46 -39.00 -76.05
N GLN A 86 69.56 -38.15 -76.56
CA GLN A 86 68.51 -37.48 -75.77
C GLN A 86 67.53 -38.46 -75.15
N VAL A 87 67.25 -39.62 -75.72
CA VAL A 87 66.40 -40.68 -75.16
C VAL A 87 67.17 -41.40 -74.06
N LYS A 88 68.48 -41.60 -74.20
CA LYS A 88 69.30 -42.16 -73.12
C LYS A 88 69.42 -41.18 -71.95
N GLU A 89 69.64 -39.90 -72.23
CA GLU A 89 69.60 -38.82 -71.24
C GLU A 89 68.21 -38.67 -70.64
N MET A 90 67.14 -38.66 -71.44
CA MET A 90 65.74 -38.62 -71.00
C MET A 90 65.35 -39.86 -70.19
N ILE A 91 65.92 -41.04 -70.44
CA ILE A 91 65.74 -42.22 -69.57
C ILE A 91 66.42 -41.98 -68.22
N THR A 92 67.64 -41.42 -68.19
CA THR A 92 68.29 -41.08 -66.91
C THR A 92 67.56 -39.97 -66.16
N VAL A 93 67.17 -38.89 -66.84
CA VAL A 93 66.37 -37.78 -66.31
C VAL A 93 65.00 -38.28 -65.86
N ARG A 94 64.33 -39.15 -66.62
CA ARG A 94 63.07 -39.78 -66.22
C ARG A 94 63.23 -40.64 -64.98
N SER A 95 64.31 -41.43 -64.87
CA SER A 95 64.57 -42.21 -63.65
C SER A 95 64.94 -41.33 -62.44
N ALA A 96 65.47 -40.12 -62.67
CA ALA A 96 65.69 -39.12 -61.63
C ALA A 96 64.39 -38.40 -61.25
N VAL A 97 63.52 -38.08 -62.22
CA VAL A 97 62.19 -37.49 -62.01
C VAL A 97 61.25 -38.49 -61.34
N GLU A 98 61.28 -39.77 -61.70
CA GLU A 98 60.49 -40.81 -61.03
C GLU A 98 60.96 -41.01 -59.57
N LYS A 99 62.26 -40.83 -59.26
CA LYS A 99 62.74 -40.77 -57.87
C LYS A 99 62.32 -39.49 -57.15
N LEU A 100 62.52 -38.33 -57.76
CA LEU A 100 62.14 -37.04 -57.18
C LEU A 100 60.63 -36.96 -56.94
N ASN A 101 59.79 -37.52 -57.82
CA ASN A 101 58.35 -37.62 -57.61
C ASN A 101 57.99 -38.54 -56.43
N VAL A 102 58.75 -39.62 -56.17
CA VAL A 102 58.56 -40.45 -54.97
C VAL A 102 59.00 -39.71 -53.71
N GLU A 103 60.12 -38.99 -53.75
CA GLU A 103 60.58 -38.15 -52.65
C GLU A 103 59.63 -36.96 -52.37
N ASP A 104 59.03 -36.37 -53.41
CA ASP A 104 58.03 -35.28 -53.31
C ASP A 104 56.67 -35.80 -52.80
N ILE A 105 56.26 -37.02 -53.18
CA ILE A 105 55.12 -37.71 -52.56
C ILE A 105 55.41 -38.01 -51.08
N GLU A 106 56.62 -38.44 -50.72
CA GLU A 106 56.99 -38.68 -49.32
C GLU A 106 57.06 -37.37 -48.51
N MET A 107 57.60 -36.29 -49.08
CA MET A 107 57.65 -34.97 -48.44
C MET A 107 56.26 -34.33 -48.31
N SER A 108 55.41 -34.39 -49.34
CA SER A 108 54.04 -33.88 -49.25
C SER A 108 53.20 -34.65 -48.22
N MET A 109 53.32 -35.98 -48.14
CA MET A 109 52.71 -36.75 -47.03
C MET A 109 53.20 -36.28 -45.65
N LYS A 110 54.51 -36.09 -45.48
CA LYS A 110 55.08 -35.57 -44.22
C LYS A 110 54.61 -34.15 -43.90
N ILE A 111 54.47 -33.28 -44.89
CA ILE A 111 53.90 -31.94 -44.73
C ILE A 111 52.45 -32.05 -44.24
N THR A 112 51.60 -32.84 -44.90
CA THR A 112 50.19 -33.00 -44.47
C THR A 112 50.03 -33.57 -43.06
N GLU A 113 50.92 -34.48 -42.63
CA GLU A 113 50.88 -35.00 -41.26
C GLU A 113 51.40 -33.97 -40.24
N MET A 114 52.44 -33.19 -40.56
CA MET A 114 52.88 -32.08 -39.71
C MET A 114 51.83 -30.97 -39.60
N GLU A 115 51.10 -30.66 -40.68
CA GLU A 115 49.97 -29.73 -40.66
C GLU A 115 48.85 -30.26 -39.75
N ARG A 116 48.55 -31.56 -39.83
CA ARG A 116 47.55 -32.23 -38.98
C ARG A 116 47.96 -32.28 -37.51
N GLU A 117 49.23 -32.53 -37.21
CA GLU A 117 49.77 -32.43 -35.84
C GLU A 117 49.75 -30.98 -35.31
N LEU A 118 50.06 -30.00 -36.16
CA LEU A 118 50.00 -28.58 -35.81
C LEU A 118 48.57 -28.12 -35.53
N GLU A 119 47.58 -28.55 -36.32
CA GLU A 119 46.16 -28.28 -36.07
C GLU A 119 45.67 -28.93 -34.77
N LEU A 120 46.05 -30.19 -34.51
CA LEU A 120 45.76 -30.88 -33.24
C LEU A 120 46.46 -30.22 -32.03
N SER A 121 47.66 -29.65 -32.21
CA SER A 121 48.36 -28.90 -31.18
C SER A 121 47.69 -27.53 -30.93
N SER A 122 47.33 -26.83 -32.00
CA SER A 122 46.64 -25.53 -31.96
C SER A 122 45.27 -25.64 -31.27
N THR A 123 44.44 -26.62 -31.65
CA THR A 123 43.13 -26.87 -31.03
C THR A 123 43.25 -27.27 -29.56
N ARG A 124 44.24 -28.08 -29.16
CA ARG A 124 44.54 -28.37 -27.74
C ARG A 124 44.96 -27.11 -26.98
N SER A 125 45.82 -26.28 -27.56
CA SER A 125 46.25 -25.00 -26.96
C SER A 125 45.07 -24.04 -26.77
N GLN A 126 44.19 -23.94 -27.77
CA GLN A 126 42.95 -23.16 -27.67
C GLN A 126 42.05 -23.67 -26.55
N MET A 127 41.73 -24.97 -26.50
CA MET A 127 40.90 -25.55 -25.43
C MET A 127 41.50 -25.29 -24.04
N ALA A 128 42.81 -25.45 -23.87
CA ALA A 128 43.49 -25.15 -22.61
C ALA A 128 43.41 -23.65 -22.25
N SER A 129 43.51 -22.74 -23.22
CA SER A 129 43.32 -21.31 -22.98
C SER A 129 41.87 -20.94 -22.61
N GLU A 130 40.88 -21.61 -23.19
CA GLU A 130 39.46 -21.42 -22.85
C GLU A 130 39.13 -21.98 -21.47
N GLU A 131 39.77 -23.08 -21.07
CA GLU A 131 39.66 -23.66 -19.73
C GLU A 131 40.30 -22.76 -18.68
N LEU A 132 41.51 -22.25 -18.92
CA LEU A 132 42.14 -21.24 -18.06
C LEU A 132 41.34 -19.93 -17.99
N ALA A 133 40.71 -19.50 -19.07
CA ALA A 133 39.84 -18.32 -19.06
C ALA A 133 38.60 -18.53 -18.16
N LYS A 134 37.96 -19.70 -18.23
CA LYS A 134 36.84 -20.09 -17.36
C LYS A 134 37.27 -20.17 -15.90
N LEU A 135 38.39 -20.83 -15.62
CA LEU A 135 38.90 -21.00 -14.24
C LEU A 135 39.30 -19.65 -13.62
N ASN A 136 39.93 -18.75 -14.38
CA ASN A 136 40.21 -17.38 -13.91
C ASN A 136 38.93 -16.58 -13.65
N GLN A 137 37.88 -16.75 -14.47
CA GLN A 137 36.58 -16.13 -14.22
C GLN A 137 35.94 -16.67 -12.93
N GLU A 138 36.05 -17.98 -12.69
CA GLU A 138 35.54 -18.64 -11.47
C GLU A 138 36.26 -18.16 -10.21
N VAL A 139 37.60 -18.03 -10.26
CA VAL A 139 38.41 -17.42 -9.20
C VAL A 139 37.97 -15.99 -8.90
N VAL A 140 37.79 -15.14 -9.93
CA VAL A 140 37.31 -13.75 -9.73
C VAL A 140 35.90 -13.70 -9.13
N THR A 141 35.02 -14.66 -9.44
CA THR A 141 33.72 -14.76 -8.74
C THR A 141 33.87 -15.20 -7.29
N MET A 142 34.74 -16.17 -6.98
CA MET A 142 35.00 -16.60 -5.61
C MET A 142 35.68 -15.50 -4.76
N GLU A 143 36.62 -14.74 -5.31
CA GLU A 143 37.22 -13.58 -4.63
C GLU A 143 36.17 -12.52 -4.27
N LYS A 144 35.22 -12.27 -5.17
CA LYS A 144 34.10 -11.34 -4.94
C LYS A 144 33.13 -11.85 -3.87
N GLU A 145 32.82 -13.15 -3.86
CA GLU A 145 31.98 -13.76 -2.83
C GLU A 145 32.67 -13.78 -1.47
N LEU A 146 33.98 -14.08 -1.42
CA LEU A 146 34.81 -14.00 -0.22
C LEU A 146 34.85 -12.58 0.35
N GLY A 147 35.02 -11.56 -0.51
CA GLY A 147 34.97 -10.16 -0.10
C GLY A 147 33.61 -9.76 0.49
N GLY A 148 32.50 -10.20 -0.12
CA GLY A 148 31.16 -10.01 0.42
C GLY A 148 30.95 -10.70 1.78
N LEU A 149 31.48 -11.92 1.93
CA LEU A 149 31.49 -12.64 3.20
C LEU A 149 32.30 -11.89 4.27
N SER A 150 33.48 -11.35 3.92
CA SER A 150 34.31 -10.55 4.84
C SER A 150 33.57 -9.34 5.35
N THR A 151 32.92 -8.55 4.48
CA THR A 151 32.09 -7.42 4.92
C THR A 151 30.91 -7.85 5.79
N SER A 152 30.33 -9.03 5.54
CA SER A 152 29.25 -9.56 6.38
C SER A 152 29.74 -10.02 7.76
N VAL A 153 31.01 -10.44 7.88
CA VAL A 153 31.63 -10.76 9.17
C VAL A 153 31.94 -9.48 9.93
N GLU A 154 32.46 -8.43 9.27
CA GLU A 154 32.70 -7.12 9.89
C GLU A 154 31.39 -6.49 10.42
N ASP A 155 30.31 -6.51 9.63
CA ASP A 155 28.98 -6.05 10.07
C ASP A 155 28.47 -6.84 11.28
N LEU A 156 28.67 -8.17 11.31
CA LEU A 156 28.27 -9.03 12.43
C LEU A 156 29.11 -8.81 13.69
N GLU A 157 30.41 -8.51 13.57
CA GLU A 157 31.25 -8.12 14.72
C GLU A 157 30.79 -6.79 15.33
N VAL A 158 30.40 -5.82 14.49
CA VAL A 158 29.80 -4.55 14.94
C VAL A 158 28.45 -4.79 15.64
N GLU A 159 27.57 -5.61 15.08
CA GLU A 159 26.28 -5.95 15.73
C GLU A 159 26.50 -6.68 17.08
N LEU A 160 27.42 -7.66 17.13
CA LEU A 160 27.74 -8.40 18.35
C LEU A 160 28.33 -7.48 19.44
N SER A 161 29.21 -6.53 19.06
CA SER A 161 29.71 -5.51 19.99
C SER A 161 28.60 -4.62 20.55
N THR A 162 27.63 -4.23 19.71
CA THR A 162 26.47 -3.41 20.08
C THR A 162 25.53 -4.17 21.01
N ILE A 163 25.24 -5.43 20.72
CA ILE A 163 24.44 -6.31 21.59
C ILE A 163 25.13 -6.50 22.94
N THR A 164 26.47 -6.66 22.96
CA THR A 164 27.24 -6.80 24.20
C THR A 164 27.17 -5.54 25.05
N GLN A 165 27.29 -4.35 24.44
CA GLN A 165 27.11 -3.07 25.14
C GLN A 165 25.69 -2.93 25.71
N ASN A 166 24.66 -3.24 24.91
CA ASN A 166 23.26 -3.18 25.34
C ASN A 166 22.96 -4.15 26.51
N LEU A 167 23.59 -5.33 26.53
CA LEU A 167 23.46 -6.27 27.66
C LEU A 167 24.06 -5.70 28.95
N VAL A 168 25.23 -5.05 28.89
CA VAL A 168 25.84 -4.38 30.05
C VAL A 168 24.99 -3.22 30.55
N GLU A 169 24.34 -2.47 29.66
CA GLU A 169 23.42 -1.40 30.03
C GLU A 169 22.14 -1.94 30.67
N ILE A 170 21.57 -3.03 30.14
CA ILE A 170 20.39 -3.72 30.71
C ILE A 170 20.72 -4.35 32.07
N GLU A 171 21.90 -4.95 32.26
CA GLU A 171 22.33 -5.46 33.57
C GLU A 171 22.46 -4.33 34.61
N LYS A 172 22.99 -3.17 34.19
CA LYS A 172 23.05 -1.97 35.04
C LYS A 172 21.67 -1.42 35.37
N GLU A 173 20.77 -1.27 34.39
CA GLU A 173 19.38 -0.83 34.64
C GLU A 173 18.63 -1.80 35.56
N ASN A 174 18.82 -3.11 35.38
CA ASN A 174 18.22 -4.14 36.21
C ASN A 174 18.76 -4.09 37.65
N GLU A 175 20.05 -3.89 37.85
CA GLU A 175 20.62 -3.73 39.20
C GLU A 175 20.18 -2.41 39.86
N GLU A 176 20.11 -1.30 39.12
CA GLU A 176 19.48 -0.06 39.61
C GLU A 176 17.97 -0.23 39.90
N PHE A 177 17.27 -1.10 39.17
CA PHE A 177 15.87 -1.45 39.43
C PHE A 177 15.74 -2.33 40.67
N ARG A 178 16.65 -3.29 40.89
CA ARG A 178 16.69 -4.14 42.10
C ARG A 178 17.03 -3.33 43.35
N GLN A 179 17.90 -2.33 43.23
CA GLN A 179 18.18 -1.39 44.31
C GLN A 179 16.96 -0.50 44.61
N ARG A 180 16.26 0.01 43.60
CA ARG A 180 14.96 0.71 43.79
C ARG A 180 13.86 -0.21 44.34
N ALA A 181 13.83 -1.48 43.94
CA ALA A 181 12.91 -2.50 44.47
C ALA A 181 13.35 -3.09 45.83
N SER A 182 14.40 -2.52 46.46
CA SER A 182 14.69 -2.73 47.88
C SER A 182 13.96 -1.71 48.78
N GLU A 183 13.35 -0.68 48.20
CA GLU A 183 12.21 0.00 48.83
C GLU A 183 11.05 -1.01 48.97
N PRO A 184 10.33 -1.03 50.10
CA PRO A 184 9.31 -2.05 50.37
C PRO A 184 8.23 -2.02 49.28
N LEU A 185 7.89 -3.20 48.74
CA LEU A 185 6.97 -3.29 47.61
C LEU A 185 5.61 -2.72 48.00
N LEU A 186 4.85 -2.24 47.01
CA LEU A 186 3.50 -1.73 47.25
C LEU A 186 2.62 -2.78 47.96
N ILE A 187 2.89 -4.08 47.78
CA ILE A 187 2.27 -5.18 48.51
C ILE A 187 2.67 -5.22 50.00
N ASP A 188 3.95 -5.03 50.34
CA ASP A 188 4.41 -5.01 51.75
C ASP A 188 3.85 -3.78 52.48
N VAL A 189 3.82 -2.63 51.80
CA VAL A 189 3.18 -1.40 52.29
C VAL A 189 1.67 -1.58 52.45
N LEU A 190 1.02 -2.29 51.52
CA LEU A 190 -0.41 -2.59 51.61
C LEU A 190 -0.70 -3.57 52.75
N ASP A 191 0.07 -4.64 52.93
CA ASP A 191 -0.14 -5.61 54.03
C ASP A 191 0.10 -4.96 55.40
N ASN A 192 1.10 -4.08 55.56
CA ASN A 192 1.28 -3.26 56.77
C ASN A 192 0.08 -2.31 57.02
N SER A 193 -0.53 -1.77 55.96
CA SER A 193 -1.74 -0.93 56.09
C SER A 193 -2.98 -1.78 56.44
N VAL A 194 -3.13 -2.94 55.81
CA VAL A 194 -4.21 -3.92 56.00
C VAL A 194 -4.15 -4.59 57.37
N ALA A 195 -2.97 -4.68 57.98
CA ALA A 195 -2.81 -5.03 59.39
C ALA A 195 -3.55 -4.05 60.34
N ASN A 196 -3.88 -2.83 59.91
CA ASN A 196 -4.70 -1.87 60.67
C ASN A 196 -6.18 -1.84 60.25
N TRP A 197 -6.57 -2.61 59.23
CA TRP A 197 -7.97 -2.66 58.74
C TRP A 197 -8.81 -3.68 59.53
N GLY A 198 -10.14 -3.48 59.56
CA GLY A 198 -11.07 -4.43 60.18
C GLY A 198 -11.18 -5.75 59.42
N ASP A 199 -11.53 -6.84 60.12
CA ASP A 199 -11.51 -8.20 59.55
C ASP A 199 -12.41 -8.40 58.33
N THR A 200 -13.51 -7.64 58.23
CA THR A 200 -14.38 -7.64 57.04
C THR A 200 -13.69 -7.07 55.80
N SER A 201 -12.96 -5.95 55.89
CA SER A 201 -12.22 -5.40 54.75
C SER A 201 -10.94 -6.19 54.44
N ARG A 202 -10.27 -6.76 55.46
CA ARG A 202 -9.23 -7.79 55.26
C ARG A 202 -9.78 -8.99 54.48
N GLY A 203 -10.97 -9.47 54.84
CA GLY A 203 -11.64 -10.59 54.18
C GLY A 203 -11.98 -10.31 52.71
N VAL A 204 -12.53 -9.12 52.42
CA VAL A 204 -12.82 -8.68 51.05
C VAL A 204 -11.53 -8.53 50.23
N LEU A 205 -10.49 -7.89 50.76
CA LEU A 205 -9.22 -7.74 50.04
C LEU A 205 -8.55 -9.08 49.80
N ARG A 206 -8.45 -9.95 50.81
CA ARG A 206 -7.90 -11.30 50.67
C ARG A 206 -8.66 -12.13 49.63
N LYS A 207 -9.98 -11.96 49.53
CA LYS A 207 -10.79 -12.60 48.49
C LYS A 207 -10.53 -12.00 47.10
N ALA A 208 -10.41 -10.68 46.97
CA ALA A 208 -10.04 -10.04 45.71
C ALA A 208 -8.64 -10.49 45.23
N VAL A 209 -7.65 -10.48 46.12
CA VAL A 209 -6.28 -10.90 45.82
C VAL A 209 -6.21 -12.39 45.46
N LYS A 210 -6.95 -13.26 46.15
CA LYS A 210 -6.89 -14.71 45.92
C LYS A 210 -7.77 -15.21 44.77
N ASP A 211 -8.94 -14.63 44.57
CA ASP A 211 -9.93 -15.14 43.61
C ASP A 211 -9.97 -14.32 42.30
N VAL A 212 -9.72 -13.00 42.36
CA VAL A 212 -9.85 -12.11 41.18
C VAL A 212 -8.52 -11.94 40.45
N ILE A 213 -7.39 -11.78 41.14
CA ILE A 213 -6.09 -11.59 40.46
C ILE A 213 -5.74 -12.80 39.58
N PRO A 214 -5.80 -14.06 40.03
CA PRO A 214 -5.48 -15.20 39.16
C PRO A 214 -6.47 -15.36 38.00
N ALA A 215 -7.75 -15.04 38.21
CA ALA A 215 -8.75 -15.08 37.14
C ALA A 215 -8.52 -14.02 36.06
N VAL A 216 -8.04 -12.83 36.44
CA VAL A 216 -7.63 -11.77 35.50
C VAL A 216 -6.32 -12.15 34.80
N GLU A 217 -5.38 -12.77 35.51
CA GLU A 217 -4.10 -13.22 34.96
C GLU A 217 -4.29 -14.36 33.93
N ASP A 218 -5.16 -15.32 34.21
CA ASP A 218 -5.51 -16.39 33.27
C ASP A 218 -6.38 -15.89 32.10
N LEU A 219 -7.23 -14.87 32.28
CA LEU A 219 -7.82 -14.15 31.15
C LEU A 219 -6.73 -13.51 30.28
N GLY A 220 -5.71 -12.88 30.89
CA GLY A 220 -4.57 -12.28 30.21
C GLY A 220 -3.76 -13.31 29.41
N LYS A 221 -3.44 -14.47 30.01
CA LYS A 221 -2.75 -15.59 29.35
C LYS A 221 -3.58 -16.22 28.22
N THR A 222 -4.89 -16.37 28.42
CA THR A 222 -5.80 -16.89 27.38
C THR A 222 -5.90 -15.92 26.20
N ALA A 223 -6.01 -14.61 26.48
CA ALA A 223 -6.03 -13.57 25.47
C ALA A 223 -4.68 -13.47 24.72
N SER A 224 -3.54 -13.58 25.41
CA SER A 224 -2.21 -13.53 24.76
C SER A 224 -1.94 -14.76 23.90
N ALA A 225 -2.36 -15.96 24.34
CA ALA A 225 -2.31 -17.18 23.51
C ALA A 225 -3.12 -17.03 22.21
N TYR A 226 -4.34 -16.49 22.31
CA TYR A 226 -5.19 -16.22 21.14
C TYR A 226 -4.59 -15.16 20.21
N ARG A 227 -3.97 -14.11 20.80
CA ARG A 227 -3.26 -13.03 20.09
C ARG A 227 -2.04 -13.55 19.31
N VAL A 228 -1.28 -14.49 19.87
CA VAL A 228 -0.17 -15.18 19.16
C VAL A 228 -0.71 -15.96 17.95
N GLN A 229 -1.81 -16.69 18.10
CA GLN A 229 -2.41 -17.46 17.00
C GLN A 229 -2.93 -16.55 15.86
N MET A 230 -3.46 -15.37 16.20
CA MET A 230 -3.89 -14.33 15.25
C MET A 230 -2.74 -13.69 14.42
N THR A 231 -1.47 -13.78 14.84
CA THR A 231 -0.34 -13.04 14.21
C THR A 231 -0.15 -13.26 12.71
N LYS A 232 -0.59 -14.39 12.15
CA LYS A 232 -0.51 -14.66 10.70
C LYS A 232 -1.72 -14.11 9.91
N MET A 233 -2.92 -14.10 10.49
CA MET A 233 -4.08 -13.41 9.89
C MET A 233 -3.97 -11.89 10.03
N SER A 234 -3.35 -11.40 11.11
CA SER A 234 -3.34 -9.98 11.48
C SER A 234 -2.81 -9.07 10.37
N ARG A 235 -1.84 -9.50 9.55
CA ARG A 235 -1.29 -8.67 8.46
C ARG A 235 -2.32 -8.29 7.39
N ILE A 236 -3.31 -9.14 7.13
CA ILE A 236 -4.40 -8.88 6.18
C ILE A 236 -5.53 -8.09 6.87
N VAL A 237 -5.92 -8.48 8.09
CA VAL A 237 -6.96 -7.76 8.84
C VAL A 237 -6.51 -6.32 9.17
N ALA A 238 -5.23 -6.10 9.47
CA ALA A 238 -4.63 -4.78 9.64
C ALA A 238 -4.58 -3.95 8.35
N LEU A 239 -4.40 -4.60 7.18
CA LEU A 239 -4.52 -3.90 5.89
C LEU A 239 -5.97 -3.43 5.71
N ALA A 240 -6.93 -4.35 5.88
CA ALA A 240 -8.35 -4.07 5.72
C ALA A 240 -8.80 -2.97 6.68
N ALA A 241 -8.41 -3.03 7.96
CA ALA A 241 -8.71 -2.00 8.97
C ALA A 241 -8.15 -0.62 8.58
N SER A 242 -6.88 -0.56 8.18
CA SER A 242 -6.23 0.69 7.75
C SER A 242 -6.92 1.28 6.51
N VAL A 243 -7.13 0.45 5.48
CA VAL A 243 -7.81 0.85 4.24
C VAL A 243 -9.24 1.28 4.51
N PHE A 244 -9.97 0.60 5.40
CA PHE A 244 -11.34 0.93 5.78
C PHE A 244 -11.43 2.27 6.51
N LEU A 245 -10.54 2.56 7.47
CA LEU A 245 -10.50 3.84 8.19
C LEU A 245 -10.15 5.02 7.28
N TYR A 246 -9.10 4.90 6.45
CA TYR A 246 -8.73 5.93 5.49
C TYR A 246 -9.84 6.14 4.44
N SER A 247 -10.45 5.05 3.95
CA SER A 247 -11.56 5.11 2.99
C SER A 247 -12.83 5.70 3.60
N PHE A 248 -13.17 5.37 4.85
CA PHE A 248 -14.29 5.98 5.58
C PHE A 248 -14.10 7.49 5.70
N THR A 249 -12.90 7.94 6.10
CA THR A 249 -12.60 9.38 6.23
C THR A 249 -12.69 10.10 4.89
N ALA A 250 -12.13 9.53 3.81
CA ALA A 250 -12.22 10.09 2.46
C ALA A 250 -13.66 10.13 1.92
N LEU A 251 -14.43 9.05 2.13
CA LEU A 251 -15.85 8.98 1.77
C LEU A 251 -16.69 9.98 2.59
N PHE A 252 -16.35 10.22 3.85
CA PHE A 252 -17.05 11.22 4.66
C PHE A 252 -16.75 12.65 4.20
N VAL A 253 -15.50 12.98 3.85
CA VAL A 253 -15.16 14.28 3.23
C VAL A 253 -15.90 14.46 1.90
N TYR A 254 -15.98 13.42 1.07
CA TYR A 254 -16.78 13.43 -0.16
C TYR A 254 -18.29 13.58 0.11
N PHE A 255 -18.81 12.97 1.18
CA PHE A 255 -20.19 13.14 1.63
C PHE A 255 -20.46 14.58 2.06
N VAL A 256 -19.62 15.18 2.91
CA VAL A 256 -19.76 16.60 3.33
C VAL A 256 -19.68 17.54 2.13
N TYR A 257 -18.77 17.32 1.18
CA TYR A 257 -18.71 18.08 -0.08
C TYR A 257 -19.99 17.92 -0.92
N THR A 258 -20.54 16.70 -0.99
CA THR A 258 -21.82 16.42 -1.66
C THR A 258 -22.99 17.14 -0.96
N VAL A 259 -22.98 17.21 0.38
CA VAL A 259 -23.95 18.00 1.15
C VAL A 259 -23.81 19.48 0.83
N TYR A 260 -22.61 20.04 0.95
CA TYR A 260 -22.30 21.45 0.64
C TYR A 260 -22.80 21.87 -0.74
N ARG A 261 -22.53 21.02 -1.76
CA ARG A 261 -22.95 21.27 -3.14
C ARG A 261 -24.46 21.19 -3.31
N LYS A 262 -25.14 20.25 -2.62
CA LYS A 262 -26.60 20.07 -2.74
C LYS A 262 -27.39 21.12 -1.93
N THR A 263 -26.92 21.55 -0.76
CA THR A 263 -27.51 22.68 0.00
C THR A 263 -27.20 24.05 -0.59
N ARG A 264 -26.50 24.11 -1.74
CA ARG A 264 -26.06 25.35 -2.42
C ARG A 264 -25.28 26.29 -1.48
N GLY A 265 -24.49 25.74 -0.56
CA GLY A 265 -23.74 26.48 0.44
C GLY A 265 -24.55 27.01 1.64
N ARG A 266 -25.88 26.81 1.68
CA ARG A 266 -26.72 27.21 2.83
C ARG A 266 -26.59 26.23 3.99
N PHE A 267 -25.45 26.25 4.67
CA PHE A 267 -25.28 25.56 5.94
C PHE A 267 -25.60 26.48 7.12
N THR A 268 -26.60 26.11 7.93
CA THR A 268 -26.74 26.65 9.28
C THR A 268 -25.72 25.99 10.22
N LEU A 269 -25.30 26.70 11.26
CA LEU A 269 -24.31 26.21 12.24
C LEU A 269 -24.75 24.89 12.90
N SER A 270 -26.05 24.74 13.18
CA SER A 270 -26.64 23.50 13.69
C SER A 270 -26.45 22.31 12.73
N ARG A 271 -26.67 22.51 11.41
CA ARG A 271 -26.44 21.47 10.39
C ARG A 271 -24.95 21.13 10.22
N MET A 272 -24.03 22.07 10.44
CA MET A 272 -22.59 21.79 10.48
C MET A 272 -22.19 20.97 11.72
N LEU A 273 -22.64 21.36 12.91
CA LEU A 273 -22.33 20.63 14.15
C LEU A 273 -22.89 19.22 14.14
N PHE A 274 -24.12 19.02 13.66
CA PHE A 274 -24.70 17.68 13.48
C PHE A 274 -23.85 16.78 12.56
N LEU A 275 -23.27 17.33 11.47
CA LEU A 275 -22.35 16.56 10.62
C LEU A 275 -21.03 16.21 11.35
N GLY A 276 -20.50 17.12 12.17
CA GLY A 276 -19.34 16.85 13.03
C GLY A 276 -19.60 15.76 14.06
N ASP A 277 -20.76 15.82 14.72
CA ASP A 277 -21.18 14.82 15.71
C ASP A 277 -21.41 13.45 15.07
N LEU A 278 -22.08 13.42 13.91
CA LEU A 278 -22.27 12.21 13.11
C LEU A 278 -20.93 11.61 12.67
N PHE A 279 -19.98 12.43 12.23
CA PHE A 279 -18.62 11.97 11.89
C PHE A 279 -17.94 11.31 13.08
N CYS A 280 -17.87 12.02 14.21
CA CYS A 280 -17.17 11.54 15.39
C CYS A 280 -17.83 10.27 15.94
N THR A 281 -19.18 10.21 15.98
CA THR A 281 -19.94 9.02 16.41
C THR A 281 -19.60 7.81 15.54
N LEU A 282 -19.66 7.95 14.22
CA LEU A 282 -19.37 6.86 13.28
C LEU A 282 -17.89 6.47 13.29
N PHE A 283 -16.98 7.44 13.39
CA PHE A 283 -15.54 7.18 13.50
C PHE A 283 -15.21 6.36 14.75
N TRP A 284 -15.70 6.77 15.92
CA TRP A 284 -15.48 6.03 17.17
C TRP A 284 -16.19 4.67 17.19
N ALA A 285 -17.36 4.54 16.57
CA ALA A 285 -18.01 3.24 16.38
C ALA A 285 -17.16 2.30 15.50
N ILE A 286 -16.58 2.80 14.41
CA ILE A 286 -15.69 2.02 13.53
C ILE A 286 -14.41 1.64 14.26
N ILE A 287 -13.77 2.57 14.98
CA ILE A 287 -12.58 2.29 15.82
C ILE A 287 -12.90 1.22 16.87
N LEU A 288 -14.05 1.29 17.54
CA LEU A 288 -14.47 0.30 18.52
C LEU A 288 -14.72 -1.08 17.90
N VAL A 289 -15.41 -1.16 16.75
CA VAL A 289 -15.60 -2.41 16.02
C VAL A 289 -14.27 -3.00 15.53
N LEU A 290 -13.36 -2.18 15.02
CA LEU A 290 -12.03 -2.64 14.60
C LEU A 290 -11.17 -3.08 15.78
N TYR A 291 -11.26 -2.43 16.95
CA TYR A 291 -10.62 -2.91 18.18
C TYR A 291 -11.13 -4.30 18.57
N VAL A 292 -12.45 -4.52 18.53
CA VAL A 292 -13.06 -5.83 18.85
C VAL A 292 -12.63 -6.91 17.83
N LEU A 293 -12.48 -6.55 16.55
CA LEU A 293 -12.03 -7.49 15.49
C LEU A 293 -10.52 -7.77 15.52
N LEU A 294 -9.69 -6.82 15.94
CA LEU A 294 -8.23 -6.94 16.00
C LEU A 294 -7.70 -7.42 17.36
N LEU A 295 -8.52 -7.29 18.43
CA LEU A 295 -8.13 -7.45 19.84
C LEU A 295 -6.85 -6.64 20.20
N THR A 296 -6.65 -5.53 19.50
CA THR A 296 -5.48 -4.63 19.54
C THR A 296 -5.94 -3.26 19.07
N ASP A 297 -5.32 -2.19 19.57
CA ASP A 297 -5.63 -0.81 19.15
C ASP A 297 -5.41 -0.62 17.62
N PRO A 298 -6.46 -0.29 16.83
CA PRO A 298 -6.32 -0.03 15.40
C PRO A 298 -5.40 1.15 15.10
N MET A 299 -5.29 2.14 15.98
CA MET A 299 -4.44 3.32 15.79
C MET A 299 -2.96 2.93 15.81
N PHE A 300 -2.54 2.16 16.81
CA PHE A 300 -1.20 1.58 16.90
C PHE A 300 -0.88 0.64 15.73
N VAL A 301 -1.87 -0.14 15.27
CA VAL A 301 -1.74 -1.01 14.08
C VAL A 301 -1.52 -0.19 12.80
N MET A 302 -2.19 0.96 12.65
CA MET A 302 -1.97 1.88 11.52
C MET A 302 -0.60 2.58 11.58
N GLN A 303 -0.19 3.01 12.78
CA GLN A 303 1.13 3.62 13.04
C GLN A 303 2.25 2.65 12.62
N LYS A 304 2.26 1.43 13.17
CA LYS A 304 3.28 0.40 12.86
C LYS A 304 3.27 -0.06 11.40
N ARG A 305 2.13 0.03 10.69
CA ARG A 305 2.05 -0.34 9.27
C ARG A 305 2.54 0.77 8.34
N SER A 306 2.25 2.03 8.66
CA SER A 306 2.37 3.14 7.72
C SER A 306 2.58 4.47 8.46
N PRO A 307 3.74 4.67 9.13
CA PRO A 307 3.92 5.79 10.07
C PRO A 307 3.71 7.15 9.40
N VAL A 308 4.19 7.35 8.17
CA VAL A 308 4.00 8.60 7.41
C VAL A 308 2.51 8.86 7.11
N ALA A 309 1.75 7.84 6.69
CA ALA A 309 0.33 7.99 6.38
C ALA A 309 -0.51 8.22 7.65
N PHE A 310 -0.14 7.53 8.74
CA PHE A 310 -0.75 7.73 10.06
C PHE A 310 -0.47 9.13 10.62
N PHE A 311 0.76 9.63 10.48
CA PHE A 311 1.15 10.97 10.90
C PHE A 311 0.38 12.06 10.13
N LEU A 312 0.30 11.95 8.80
CA LEU A 312 -0.50 12.85 7.96
C LEU A 312 -2.01 12.78 8.31
N PHE A 313 -2.53 11.59 8.57
CA PHE A 313 -3.90 11.39 9.06
C PHE A 313 -4.14 12.06 10.42
N GLN A 314 -3.21 11.93 11.36
CA GLN A 314 -3.29 12.56 12.69
C GLN A 314 -3.21 14.09 12.62
N ILE A 315 -2.41 14.66 11.72
CA ILE A 315 -2.42 16.11 11.45
C ILE A 315 -3.79 16.56 10.90
N ALA A 316 -4.36 15.82 9.95
CA ALA A 316 -5.69 16.11 9.40
C ALA A 316 -6.81 15.95 10.46
N ALA A 317 -6.71 14.95 11.33
CA ALA A 317 -7.62 14.73 12.46
C ALA A 317 -7.51 15.86 13.49
N MET A 318 -6.30 16.31 13.83
CA MET A 318 -6.07 17.44 14.72
C MET A 318 -6.63 18.76 14.13
N GLY A 319 -6.34 19.04 12.85
CA GLY A 319 -6.83 20.24 12.17
C GLY A 319 -8.37 20.28 12.07
N SER A 320 -9.00 19.15 11.71
CA SER A 320 -10.47 19.05 11.69
C SER A 320 -11.10 19.11 13.08
N TYR A 321 -10.46 18.54 14.11
CA TYR A 321 -10.90 18.68 15.50
C TYR A 321 -10.84 20.14 15.98
N VAL A 322 -9.78 20.90 15.66
CA VAL A 322 -9.68 22.32 15.99
C VAL A 322 -10.78 23.14 15.32
N VAL A 323 -11.08 22.88 14.03
CA VAL A 323 -12.22 23.53 13.34
C VAL A 323 -13.55 23.16 13.98
N TYR A 324 -13.77 21.89 14.34
CA TYR A 324 -14.98 21.45 15.02
C TYR A 324 -15.14 22.07 16.42
N ALA A 325 -14.07 22.15 17.21
CA ALA A 325 -14.06 22.85 18.50
C ALA A 325 -14.35 24.35 18.35
N TYR A 326 -13.82 24.99 17.29
CA TYR A 326 -14.14 26.38 16.98
C TYR A 326 -15.63 26.59 16.62
N LEU A 327 -16.23 25.69 15.84
CA LEU A 327 -17.69 25.70 15.59
C LEU A 327 -18.50 25.55 16.89
N ARG A 328 -18.01 24.76 17.87
CA ARG A 328 -18.62 24.66 19.21
C ARG A 328 -18.54 25.97 20.00
N VAL A 329 -17.40 26.67 19.94
CA VAL A 329 -17.25 28.00 20.55
C VAL A 329 -18.21 29.00 19.93
N ILE A 330 -18.35 29.03 18.60
CA ILE A 330 -19.32 29.90 17.91
C ILE A 330 -20.76 29.59 18.38
N ALA A 331 -21.15 28.32 18.47
CA ALA A 331 -22.50 27.94 18.88
C ALA A 331 -22.83 28.27 20.35
N PHE A 332 -21.81 28.28 21.23
CA PHE A 332 -21.95 28.78 22.59
C PHE A 332 -22.03 30.31 22.66
N ALA A 333 -21.29 31.03 21.81
CA ALA A 333 -21.35 32.49 21.73
C ALA A 333 -22.69 33.01 21.15
N ASP A 334 -23.20 32.31 20.13
CA ASP A 334 -24.52 32.53 19.51
C ASP A 334 -25.68 32.22 20.46
N ASN A 335 -25.55 31.16 21.27
CA ASN A 335 -26.55 30.75 22.24
C ASN A 335 -25.87 30.32 23.56
N MET A 336 -25.81 31.24 24.54
CA MET A 336 -25.13 31.05 25.84
C MET A 336 -25.89 30.12 26.83
N GLY A 337 -26.56 29.08 26.33
CA GLY A 337 -27.25 28.09 27.14
C GLY A 337 -26.30 27.09 27.80
N TRP A 338 -26.62 26.67 29.03
CA TRP A 338 -25.84 25.68 29.79
C TRP A 338 -25.57 24.38 29.02
N THR A 339 -26.48 23.93 28.16
CA THR A 339 -26.29 22.77 27.29
C THR A 339 -25.13 22.97 26.31
N ASN A 340 -25.06 24.13 25.63
CA ASN A 340 -23.96 24.44 24.71
C ASN A 340 -22.62 24.55 25.44
N LEU A 341 -22.61 25.09 26.66
CA LEU A 341 -21.41 25.13 27.51
C LEU A 341 -20.96 23.71 27.91
N GLY A 342 -21.90 22.85 28.34
CA GLY A 342 -21.62 21.46 28.69
C GLY A 342 -21.08 20.65 27.51
N GLU A 343 -21.67 20.78 26.32
CA GLU A 343 -21.17 20.16 25.08
C GLU A 343 -19.77 20.67 24.71
N LEU A 344 -19.50 21.98 24.81
CA LEU A 344 -18.18 22.57 24.55
C LEU A 344 -17.12 22.04 25.53
N LEU A 345 -17.40 22.07 26.84
CA LEU A 345 -16.49 21.55 27.86
C LEU A 345 -16.23 20.06 27.69
N ALA A 346 -17.26 19.26 27.40
CA ALA A 346 -17.11 17.83 27.14
C ALA A 346 -16.25 17.56 25.90
N VAL A 347 -16.43 18.33 24.80
CA VAL A 347 -15.57 18.24 23.60
C VAL A 347 -14.11 18.54 23.93
N VAL A 348 -13.83 19.57 24.73
CA VAL A 348 -12.46 19.93 25.15
C VAL A 348 -11.85 18.82 26.03
N VAL A 349 -12.61 18.28 26.99
CA VAL A 349 -12.16 17.17 27.86
C VAL A 349 -11.89 15.90 27.04
N ILE A 350 -12.76 15.54 26.09
CA ILE A 350 -12.55 14.41 25.17
C ILE A 350 -11.28 14.61 24.35
N GLY A 351 -11.05 15.81 23.79
CA GLY A 351 -9.85 16.10 22.99
C GLY A 351 -8.56 16.02 23.81
N HIS A 352 -8.55 16.58 25.03
CA HIS A 352 -7.41 16.49 25.93
C HIS A 352 -7.15 15.05 26.41
N HIS A 353 -8.21 14.28 26.70
CA HIS A 353 -8.08 12.88 27.09
C HIS A 353 -7.62 11.99 25.92
N TYR A 354 -8.12 12.23 24.70
CA TYR A 354 -7.60 11.59 23.47
C TYR A 354 -6.13 11.92 23.24
N TYR A 355 -5.73 13.18 23.44
CA TYR A 355 -4.33 13.60 23.32
C TYR A 355 -3.43 12.81 24.28
N LEU A 356 -3.77 12.78 25.58
CA LEU A 356 -2.95 12.13 26.60
C LEU A 356 -2.98 10.59 26.53
N ARG A 357 -4.10 9.97 26.16
CA ARG A 357 -4.27 8.50 26.23
C ARG A 357 -4.08 7.77 24.90
N VAL A 358 -4.23 8.43 23.77
CA VAL A 358 -4.19 7.76 22.45
C VAL A 358 -3.18 8.43 21.52
N TRP A 359 -3.31 9.75 21.30
CA TRP A 359 -2.44 10.46 20.36
C TRP A 359 -0.97 10.38 20.80
N LEU A 360 -0.65 10.83 22.01
CA LEU A 360 0.72 10.92 22.52
C LEU A 360 1.40 9.53 22.58
N PRO A 361 0.80 8.47 23.16
CA PRO A 361 1.36 7.11 23.08
C PRO A 361 1.55 6.60 21.65
N SER A 362 0.62 6.91 20.72
CA SER A 362 0.73 6.53 19.30
C SER A 362 1.75 7.37 18.49
N MET A 363 2.43 8.32 19.14
CA MET A 363 3.49 9.15 18.54
C MET A 363 4.85 8.99 19.25
N SER A 364 4.89 8.42 20.46
CA SER A 364 6.12 8.24 21.25
C SER A 364 6.61 6.79 21.30
N ASP A 365 6.01 5.88 20.52
CA ASP A 365 6.25 4.42 20.50
C ASP A 365 6.05 3.67 21.84
N VAL A 366 5.71 4.37 22.93
CA VAL A 366 5.39 3.80 24.25
C VAL A 366 4.01 3.14 24.21
N TYR A 367 4.00 1.89 23.73
CA TYR A 367 2.78 1.08 23.67
C TYR A 367 2.29 0.65 25.06
N ASN A 368 1.37 1.43 25.62
CA ASN A 368 0.59 1.02 26.78
C ASN A 368 -0.47 -0.02 26.35
N GLU A 369 -0.43 -1.22 26.92
CA GLU A 369 -1.40 -2.31 26.64
C GLU A 369 -2.79 -2.10 27.27
N ASN A 370 -2.98 -1.02 28.04
CA ASN A 370 -4.22 -0.71 28.76
C ASN A 370 -5.43 -0.58 27.80
N SER A 371 -6.56 -1.18 28.18
CA SER A 371 -7.72 -1.37 27.29
C SER A 371 -8.44 -0.06 26.89
N TYR A 372 -8.06 0.51 25.73
CA TYR A 372 -8.65 1.74 25.20
C TYR A 372 -10.12 1.64 24.77
N TRP A 373 -10.66 0.42 24.61
CA TRP A 373 -12.04 0.21 24.13
C TRP A 373 -13.10 0.93 24.97
N MET A 374 -12.91 1.03 26.29
CA MET A 374 -13.82 1.77 27.17
C MET A 374 -13.87 3.25 26.77
N PHE A 375 -12.73 3.86 26.47
CA PHE A 375 -12.66 5.26 26.04
C PHE A 375 -13.30 5.45 24.66
N TYR A 376 -13.06 4.54 23.71
CA TYR A 376 -13.72 4.59 22.39
C TYR A 376 -15.24 4.45 22.49
N ALA A 377 -15.74 3.56 23.36
CA ALA A 377 -17.17 3.43 23.65
C ALA A 377 -17.74 4.70 24.32
N CYS A 378 -17.03 5.30 25.28
CA CYS A 378 -17.43 6.57 25.89
C CYS A 378 -17.44 7.73 24.89
N TYR A 379 -16.44 7.84 24.00
CA TYR A 379 -16.41 8.87 22.95
C TYR A 379 -17.58 8.68 21.97
N MET A 380 -17.77 7.45 21.46
CA MET A 380 -18.90 7.11 20.59
C MET A 380 -20.24 7.47 21.23
N TRP A 381 -20.43 7.16 22.52
CA TRP A 381 -21.65 7.48 23.25
C TRP A 381 -21.85 8.98 23.46
N LEU A 382 -20.80 9.74 23.83
CA LEU A 382 -20.89 11.19 24.02
C LEU A 382 -21.20 11.93 22.72
N PHE A 383 -20.48 11.65 21.63
CA PHE A 383 -20.79 12.23 20.33
C PHE A 383 -22.17 11.79 19.81
N GLY A 384 -22.58 10.55 20.08
CA GLY A 384 -23.92 10.04 19.75
C GLY A 384 -25.02 10.79 20.50
N ALA A 385 -24.79 11.15 21.76
CA ALA A 385 -25.70 11.96 22.57
C ALA A 385 -25.79 13.41 22.04
N PHE A 386 -24.67 14.02 21.65
CA PHE A 386 -24.67 15.35 21.03
C PHE A 386 -25.41 15.32 19.68
N MET A 387 -25.10 14.35 18.81
CA MET A 387 -25.79 14.12 17.55
C MET A 387 -27.30 13.99 17.76
N TYR A 388 -27.73 13.19 18.74
CA TYR A 388 -29.14 12.97 19.08
C TYR A 388 -29.82 14.26 19.57
N SER A 389 -29.17 15.03 20.45
CA SER A 389 -29.68 16.33 20.92
C SER A 389 -29.83 17.33 19.77
N ARG A 390 -28.85 17.40 18.86
CA ARG A 390 -28.93 18.25 17.66
C ARG A 390 -30.06 17.82 16.72
N VAL A 391 -30.27 16.52 16.52
CA VAL A 391 -31.43 16.01 15.76
C VAL A 391 -32.74 16.43 16.41
N GLN A 392 -32.90 16.30 17.73
CA GLN A 392 -34.10 16.76 18.43
C GLN A 392 -34.35 18.28 18.27
N ALA A 393 -33.29 19.09 18.10
CA ALA A 393 -33.41 20.54 17.95
C ALA A 393 -33.93 20.97 16.56
N PHE A 394 -33.46 20.37 15.45
CA PHE A 394 -33.91 20.74 14.09
C PHE A 394 -35.02 19.83 13.53
N ALA A 395 -35.14 18.61 14.06
CA ALA A 395 -36.23 17.69 13.81
C ALA A 395 -36.85 17.28 15.16
N PRO A 396 -37.59 18.19 15.83
CA PRO A 396 -38.31 17.89 17.07
C PRO A 396 -39.43 16.89 16.80
N LEU A 397 -39.06 15.62 16.78
CA LEU A 397 -39.92 14.45 16.69
C LEU A 397 -40.68 14.24 18.01
N LYS A 398 -41.48 15.25 18.40
CA LYS A 398 -42.60 15.06 19.31
C LYS A 398 -43.40 13.90 18.75
N GLN A 399 -43.62 12.85 19.55
CA GLN A 399 -44.43 11.72 19.12
C GLN A 399 -45.87 12.20 18.93
N LEU A 400 -46.25 12.45 17.68
CA LEU A 400 -47.65 12.57 17.28
C LEU A 400 -48.37 11.32 17.80
N ARG A 401 -49.42 11.56 18.59
CA ARG A 401 -49.88 10.69 19.68
C ARG A 401 -49.87 9.18 19.35
N GLY A 402 -48.93 8.45 19.96
CA GLY A 402 -49.06 7.00 20.22
C GLY A 402 -48.18 6.06 19.41
N GLN A 403 -47.97 6.29 18.10
CA GLN A 403 -47.19 5.33 17.29
C GLN A 403 -45.68 5.57 17.34
N LYS A 404 -44.92 4.47 17.42
CA LYS A 404 -43.47 4.48 17.18
C LYS A 404 -43.24 4.56 15.67
N LEU A 405 -42.76 5.70 15.19
CA LEU A 405 -42.32 5.86 13.81
C LEU A 405 -41.24 4.82 13.48
N ASP A 406 -41.42 4.10 12.38
CA ASP A 406 -40.39 3.19 11.86
C ASP A 406 -39.10 3.93 11.50
N MET A 407 -37.95 3.26 11.65
CA MET A 407 -36.62 3.79 11.37
C MET A 407 -36.45 4.26 9.92
N ILE A 408 -37.11 3.62 8.94
CA ILE A 408 -37.06 4.04 7.54
C ILE A 408 -37.88 5.33 7.37
N THR A 409 -39.05 5.44 8.00
CA THR A 409 -39.87 6.67 7.99
C THR A 409 -39.16 7.83 8.72
N TRP A 410 -38.56 7.56 9.87
CA TRP A 410 -37.69 8.50 10.59
C TRP A 410 -36.56 9.03 9.69
N PHE A 411 -35.86 8.13 8.99
CA PHE A 411 -34.77 8.52 8.08
C PHE A 411 -35.28 9.26 6.84
N ARG A 412 -36.49 8.96 6.33
CA ARG A 412 -37.14 9.75 5.27
C ARG A 412 -37.45 11.17 5.74
N ILE A 413 -38.01 11.35 6.94
CA ILE A 413 -38.32 12.67 7.52
C ILE A 413 -37.04 13.47 7.75
N LEU A 414 -36.00 12.85 8.32
CA LEU A 414 -34.69 13.47 8.51
C LEU A 414 -34.09 13.90 7.17
N LYS A 415 -34.12 13.01 6.16
CA LYS A 415 -33.70 13.29 4.79
C LYS A 415 -34.50 14.43 4.15
N LYS A 416 -35.82 14.50 4.37
CA LYS A 416 -36.68 15.60 3.88
C LYS A 416 -36.21 16.94 4.47
N ARG A 417 -36.29 17.08 5.81
CA ARG A 417 -35.94 18.31 6.54
C ARG A 417 -34.48 18.77 6.34
N PHE A 418 -33.55 17.85 6.10
CA PHE A 418 -32.13 18.19 5.91
C PHE A 418 -31.80 18.68 4.48
N TRP A 419 -32.60 18.29 3.47
CA TRP A 419 -32.32 18.61 2.05
C TRP A 419 -33.26 19.61 1.40
N GLU A 420 -34.50 19.68 1.84
CA GLU A 420 -35.49 20.63 1.33
C GLU A 420 -35.32 21.98 2.04
N ASP A 421 -35.71 23.08 1.37
CA ASP A 421 -35.55 24.42 1.91
C ASP A 421 -36.61 24.62 3.01
N GLU A 422 -36.22 25.24 4.13
CA GLU A 422 -37.07 25.31 5.34
C GLU A 422 -38.42 26.02 5.08
N ARG A 423 -38.47 26.80 4.00
CA ARG A 423 -39.60 27.60 3.50
C ARG A 423 -40.66 26.78 2.75
N ASP A 424 -40.37 25.53 2.39
CA ASP A 424 -41.28 24.63 1.68
C ASP A 424 -41.99 23.64 2.66
N LEU A 425 -41.81 23.83 3.98
CA LEU A 425 -42.34 22.95 5.04
C LEU A 425 -43.54 23.53 5.79
N ASP A 426 -43.65 24.85 5.92
CA ASP A 426 -44.80 25.51 6.56
C ASP A 426 -46.11 25.16 5.83
N ASP A 427 -46.07 25.10 4.49
CA ASP A 427 -47.19 24.68 3.62
C ASP A 427 -47.61 23.21 3.79
N VAL A 428 -46.78 22.38 4.44
CA VAL A 428 -47.04 20.93 4.62
C VAL A 428 -47.71 20.65 5.96
N GLU A 429 -47.45 21.46 6.98
CA GLU A 429 -48.04 21.27 8.32
C GLU A 429 -49.49 21.81 8.38
N THR A 430 -49.86 22.74 7.49
CA THR A 430 -51.26 23.14 7.22
C THR A 430 -52.03 22.08 6.43
N LEU A 431 -51.46 21.54 5.35
CA LEU A 431 -52.12 20.52 4.50
C LEU A 431 -52.57 19.26 5.24
N SER A 432 -51.95 18.93 6.39
CA SER A 432 -52.34 17.79 7.24
C SER A 432 -53.40 18.10 8.30
N LEU A 433 -54.02 19.28 8.28
CA LEU A 433 -55.10 19.67 9.20
C LEU A 433 -56.46 19.84 8.49
N ASP A 434 -56.45 20.15 7.19
CA ASP A 434 -57.68 20.45 6.43
C ASP A 434 -58.42 19.20 5.90
N GLU A 435 -57.84 17.99 5.99
CA GLU A 435 -58.45 16.74 5.44
C GLU A 435 -59.39 16.00 6.42
N ASP A 436 -59.48 16.38 7.70
CA ASP A 436 -60.19 15.63 8.77
C ASP A 436 -61.49 16.31 9.30
N GLU A 437 -61.86 17.54 8.90
CA GLU A 437 -63.01 18.27 9.51
C GLU A 437 -64.39 18.12 8.80
N ASP A 438 -64.46 17.66 7.54
CA ASP A 438 -65.67 17.86 6.70
C ASP A 438 -66.78 16.78 6.84
N ASP A 439 -66.49 15.64 7.50
CA ASP A 439 -67.38 14.46 7.51
C ASP A 439 -68.44 14.46 8.65
N SER A 440 -68.58 15.57 9.40
CA SER A 440 -69.54 15.70 10.50
C SER A 440 -70.86 16.42 10.11
N SER A 441 -71.48 16.01 8.99
CA SER A 441 -72.77 16.57 8.56
C SER A 441 -73.88 15.51 8.41
N TYR A 442 -75.08 15.87 8.87
CA TYR A 442 -76.37 15.16 8.71
C TYR A 442 -76.48 13.69 9.18
N SER A 443 -76.76 13.53 10.48
CA SER A 443 -77.75 12.55 10.93
C SER A 443 -78.59 13.12 12.08
N SER A 444 -79.65 13.85 11.75
CA SER A 444 -80.61 14.44 12.70
C SER A 444 -82.01 13.94 12.37
N SER A 445 -82.35 12.75 12.86
CA SER A 445 -83.66 12.12 12.64
C SER A 445 -84.03 11.16 13.77
N GLU A 446 -84.44 11.72 14.90
CA GLU A 446 -85.68 11.38 15.65
C GLU A 446 -85.96 12.45 16.73
#